data_AF-A3ZSD5-F1
#
_entry.id   AF-A3ZSD5-F1
#
_cell.length_a   1.000
_cell.length_b   1.000
_cell.length_c   1.000
_cell.angle_alpha   90.00
_cell.angle_beta   90.00
_cell.angle_gamma   90.00
#
_symmetry.space_group_name_H-M   'P 1'
#
loop_
_entity.id
_entity.type
_entity.pdbx_description
1 polymer ?
#
loop_
_entity_poly.entity_id
_entity_poly.type
_entity_poly.pdbx_seq_one_letter_code
_entity_poly.pdbx_strand_id
1 'polypeptide(L)'
;MYRLWKAAGLKVPQKRRKKRATGVSTNACHVQPAGFMHDVWTWDFIQSSTIDGRTIRFLNIVDEYTRQCLAIKVGRSITSEDAIDTLAELFAMHGAPKRIRCDNGPEFISCAIKTWLDLIGVEVLYIEPGSPWQNGLCKSFNSRLRDEYLHQTDLLSLEDARIKARAWREDFNHNRPHSSLGYLTRPSSRAAVLLPLQSLRSFRSSSTATPLNRYLFPKPIFHNAWYRKLGQAICFPR
;
A
#
# COMPACT_ATOMS: atom_id res chain seq x y z
N MET A 1 -29.18 -11.31 32.00
CA MET A 1 -29.15 -9.98 31.35
C MET A 1 -30.09 -9.87 30.12
N TYR A 2 -30.00 -10.75 29.12
CA TYR A 2 -30.73 -10.64 27.84
C TYR A 2 -32.28 -10.66 27.94
N ARG A 3 -32.84 -11.37 28.93
CA ARG A 3 -34.31 -11.46 29.12
C ARG A 3 -34.96 -10.17 29.66
N LEU A 4 -34.27 -9.41 30.51
CA LEU A 4 -34.82 -8.18 31.11
C LEU A 4 -34.86 -7.01 30.11
N TRP A 5 -33.87 -6.91 29.22
CA TRP A 5 -33.81 -5.85 28.20
C TRP A 5 -34.93 -5.94 27.16
N LYS A 6 -35.30 -7.16 26.77
CA LYS A 6 -36.40 -7.38 25.82
C LYS A 6 -37.77 -7.05 26.42
N ALA A 7 -37.96 -7.32 27.72
CA ALA A 7 -39.18 -7.00 28.45
C ALA A 7 -39.36 -5.49 28.66
N ALA A 8 -38.27 -4.72 28.74
CA ALA A 8 -38.27 -3.27 28.93
C ALA A 8 -38.47 -2.46 27.64
N GLY A 9 -38.60 -3.09 26.46
CA GLY A 9 -38.76 -2.38 25.18
C GLY A 9 -37.56 -1.53 24.75
N LEU A 10 -36.43 -1.64 25.45
CA LEU A 10 -35.23 -0.83 25.20
C LEU A 10 -34.47 -1.40 24.00
N LYS A 11 -34.63 -0.74 22.85
CA LYS A 11 -33.91 -1.08 21.61
C LYS A 11 -32.59 -0.31 21.58
N VAL A 12 -31.47 -1.03 21.50
CA VAL A 12 -30.15 -0.41 21.31
C VAL A 12 -30.20 0.48 20.06
N PRO A 13 -29.86 1.77 20.15
CA PRO A 13 -29.78 2.64 18.97
C PRO A 13 -28.83 2.01 17.95
N GLN A 14 -29.39 1.59 16.82
CA GLN A 14 -28.60 1.07 15.72
C GLN A 14 -27.80 2.23 15.15
N LYS A 15 -26.47 2.16 15.28
CA LYS A 15 -25.57 3.18 14.72
C LYS A 15 -25.85 3.28 13.22
N ARG A 16 -26.31 4.45 12.75
CA ARG A 16 -26.56 4.70 11.32
C ARG A 16 -25.27 4.43 10.55
N ARG A 17 -25.26 3.35 9.77
CA ARG A 17 -24.11 3.00 8.92
C ARG A 17 -24.01 4.07 7.84
N LYS A 18 -22.89 4.81 7.78
CA LYS A 18 -22.64 5.77 6.70
C LYS A 18 -22.76 5.04 5.36
N LYS A 19 -23.43 5.66 4.37
CA LYS A 19 -23.55 5.11 3.02
C LYS A 19 -22.14 4.86 2.49
N ARG A 20 -21.86 3.61 2.11
CA ARG A 20 -20.57 3.18 1.55
C ARG A 20 -20.44 3.75 0.13
N ALA A 21 -19.22 4.11 -0.27
CA ALA A 21 -18.94 4.51 -1.65
C ALA A 21 -19.37 3.43 -2.64
N THR A 22 -19.80 3.85 -3.82
CA THR A 22 -20.22 3.01 -4.94
C THR A 22 -18.98 2.38 -5.60
N GLY A 23 -18.39 1.37 -4.97
CA GLY A 23 -17.39 0.55 -5.63
C GLY A 23 -18.02 -0.32 -6.71
N VAL A 24 -17.29 -0.58 -7.79
CA VAL A 24 -17.79 -1.35 -8.94
C VAL A 24 -16.96 -2.62 -9.08
N SER A 25 -17.60 -3.74 -9.41
CA SER A 25 -16.91 -5.03 -9.61
C SER A 25 -15.88 -5.00 -10.75
N THR A 26 -16.00 -4.05 -11.68
CA THR A 26 -15.00 -3.80 -12.73
C THR A 26 -13.64 -3.40 -12.20
N ASN A 27 -13.59 -2.84 -10.98
CA ASN A 27 -12.36 -2.43 -10.30
C ASN A 27 -11.73 -3.59 -9.51
N ALA A 28 -12.04 -4.84 -9.85
CA ALA A 28 -11.42 -6.00 -9.23
C ALA A 28 -10.06 -6.32 -9.84
N CYS A 29 -9.14 -6.87 -9.04
CA CYS A 29 -7.78 -7.20 -9.47
C CYS A 29 -7.72 -8.19 -10.64
N HIS A 30 -8.74 -9.04 -10.79
CA HIS A 30 -8.84 -9.99 -11.91
C HIS A 30 -9.48 -9.38 -13.17
N VAL A 31 -10.18 -8.25 -13.05
CA VAL A 31 -10.83 -7.57 -14.19
C VAL A 31 -9.92 -6.48 -14.75
N GLN A 32 -9.28 -5.70 -13.87
CA GLN A 32 -8.30 -4.69 -14.24
C GLN A 32 -6.95 -4.99 -13.59
N PRO A 33 -6.21 -6.00 -14.04
CA PRO A 33 -4.88 -6.28 -13.52
C PRO A 33 -3.90 -5.16 -13.90
N ALA A 34 -2.82 -5.04 -13.13
CA ALA A 34 -1.70 -4.17 -13.49
C ALA A 34 -0.99 -4.70 -14.74
N GLY A 35 -0.80 -3.84 -15.74
CA GLY A 35 -0.15 -4.20 -17.00
C GLY A 35 1.37 -4.02 -16.99
N PHE A 36 1.90 -3.16 -16.13
CA PHE A 36 3.32 -2.87 -16.02
C PHE A 36 3.69 -2.39 -14.60
N MET A 37 5.00 -2.27 -14.34
CA MET A 37 5.52 -1.84 -13.04
C MET A 37 5.00 -0.45 -12.64
N HIS A 38 4.50 -0.33 -11.41
CA HIS A 38 3.88 0.89 -10.90
C HIS A 38 2.62 1.35 -11.66
N ASP A 39 1.94 0.45 -12.39
CA ASP A 39 0.63 0.74 -12.96
C ASP A 39 -0.45 0.85 -11.89
N VAL A 40 -0.57 -0.19 -11.04
CA VAL A 40 -1.55 -0.24 -9.95
C VAL A 40 -0.85 -0.53 -8.64
N TRP A 41 -0.99 0.35 -7.66
CA TRP A 41 -0.64 0.04 -6.28
C TRP A 41 -1.88 -0.37 -5.52
N THR A 42 -1.75 -1.36 -4.65
CA THR A 42 -2.80 -1.74 -3.72
C THR A 42 -2.34 -1.50 -2.29
N TRP A 43 -3.28 -1.12 -1.45
CA TRP A 43 -3.03 -0.94 -0.04
C TRP A 43 -4.19 -1.45 0.82
N ASP A 44 -3.89 -1.76 2.08
CA ASP A 44 -4.86 -2.25 3.06
C ASP A 44 -4.32 -2.05 4.48
N PHE A 45 -5.23 -1.99 5.46
CA PHE A 45 -4.87 -1.94 6.88
C PHE A 45 -4.95 -3.32 7.53
N ILE A 46 -3.99 -3.59 8.41
CA ILE A 46 -4.08 -4.68 9.40
C ILE A 46 -3.99 -4.09 10.80
N GLN A 47 -4.74 -4.67 11.73
CA GLN A 47 -4.60 -4.40 13.16
C GLN A 47 -3.98 -5.60 13.87
N SER A 48 -3.11 -5.31 14.84
CA SER A 48 -2.54 -6.24 15.82
C SER A 48 -2.48 -5.58 17.20
N SER A 49 -1.90 -6.25 18.19
CA SER A 49 -1.68 -5.73 19.54
C SER A 49 -0.25 -5.97 20.00
N THR A 50 0.27 -5.07 20.81
CA THR A 50 1.49 -5.28 21.59
C THR A 50 1.24 -6.15 22.80
N ILE A 51 2.32 -6.62 23.43
CA ILE A 51 2.25 -7.44 24.66
C ILE A 51 1.51 -6.74 25.80
N ASP A 52 1.52 -5.40 25.84
CA ASP A 52 0.77 -4.59 26.81
C ASP A 52 -0.72 -4.41 26.42
N GLY A 53 -1.20 -5.15 25.42
CA GLY A 53 -2.59 -5.16 24.95
C GLY A 53 -2.99 -3.94 24.10
N ARG A 54 -2.06 -3.01 23.83
CA ARG A 54 -2.37 -1.82 23.04
C ARG A 54 -2.44 -2.14 21.55
N THR A 55 -3.43 -1.57 20.88
CA THR A 55 -3.65 -1.80 19.45
C THR A 55 -2.62 -1.07 18.60
N ILE A 56 -2.09 -1.76 17.60
CA ILE A 56 -1.23 -1.21 16.54
C ILE A 56 -1.88 -1.47 15.19
N ARG A 57 -1.75 -0.50 14.29
CA ARG A 57 -2.18 -0.58 12.89
C ARG A 57 -0.97 -0.60 11.96
N PHE A 58 -1.11 -1.35 10.88
CA PHE A 58 -0.15 -1.48 9.79
C PHE A 58 -0.88 -1.06 8.51
N LEU A 59 -0.37 -0.05 7.81
CA LEU A 59 -0.78 0.29 6.45
C LEU A 59 0.24 -0.33 5.50
N ASN A 60 -0.23 -1.29 4.72
CA ASN A 60 0.60 -2.02 3.77
C ASN A 60 0.34 -1.48 2.38
N ILE A 61 1.40 -1.19 1.62
CA ILE A 61 1.33 -0.71 0.24
C ILE A 61 2.17 -1.64 -0.62
N VAL A 62 1.56 -2.21 -1.65
CA VAL A 62 2.14 -3.25 -2.51
C VAL A 62 1.91 -2.88 -3.97
N ASP A 63 2.95 -3.00 -4.79
CA ASP A 63 2.80 -2.87 -6.24
C ASP A 63 2.16 -4.13 -6.83
N GLU A 64 1.08 -3.98 -7.59
CA GLU A 64 0.29 -5.12 -8.06
C GLU A 64 1.01 -5.93 -9.14
N TYR A 65 1.89 -5.29 -9.94
CA TYR A 65 2.63 -5.98 -11.00
C TYR A 65 3.84 -6.74 -10.44
N THR A 66 4.77 -6.03 -9.80
CA THR A 66 6.01 -6.64 -9.27
C THR A 66 5.78 -7.48 -8.02
N ARG A 67 4.59 -7.37 -7.42
CA ARG A 67 4.24 -7.90 -6.10
C ARG A 67 5.09 -7.32 -4.97
N GLN A 68 5.88 -6.26 -5.21
CA GLN A 68 6.80 -5.70 -4.23
C GLN A 68 6.04 -4.99 -3.11
N CYS A 69 6.43 -5.23 -1.85
CA CYS A 69 5.95 -4.42 -0.74
C CYS A 69 6.72 -3.10 -0.71
N LEU A 70 6.03 -2.01 -1.07
CA LEU A 70 6.61 -0.67 -1.14
C LEU A 70 6.74 -0.06 0.25
N ALA A 71 5.72 -0.19 1.10
CA ALA A 71 5.75 0.34 2.46
C ALA A 71 4.93 -0.49 3.44
N ILE A 72 5.38 -0.51 4.70
CA ILE A 72 4.61 -0.96 5.86
C ILE A 72 4.69 0.16 6.90
N LYS A 73 3.68 1.03 6.94
CA LYS A 73 3.60 2.12 7.92
C LYS A 73 2.94 1.61 9.19
N VAL A 74 3.63 1.74 10.32
CA VAL A 74 3.17 1.22 11.61
C VAL A 74 2.88 2.38 12.58
N GLY A 75 1.68 2.38 13.15
CA GLY A 75 1.21 3.44 14.06
C GLY A 75 0.13 2.93 15.01
N ARG A 76 -0.04 3.58 16.16
CA ARG A 76 -1.21 3.32 17.05
C ARG A 76 -2.50 3.83 16.42
N SER A 77 -2.39 4.97 15.74
CA SER A 77 -3.38 5.49 14.81
C SER A 77 -2.64 5.81 13.52
N ILE A 78 -3.31 5.67 12.38
CA ILE A 78 -2.80 6.11 11.08
C ILE A 78 -3.89 6.99 10.51
N THR A 79 -3.60 8.29 10.44
CA THR A 79 -4.52 9.30 9.92
C THR A 79 -4.47 9.33 8.39
N SER A 80 -5.40 10.07 7.78
CA SER A 80 -5.33 10.36 6.35
C SER A 80 -4.06 11.11 5.97
N GLU A 81 -3.58 12.01 6.85
CA GLU A 81 -2.33 12.74 6.64
C GLU A 81 -1.12 11.80 6.66
N ASP A 82 -1.06 10.87 7.62
CA ASP A 82 0.01 9.86 7.67
C ASP A 82 0.05 8.99 6.40
N ALA A 83 -1.12 8.65 5.86
CA ALA A 83 -1.25 7.89 4.63
C ALA A 83 -0.79 8.69 3.41
N ILE A 84 -1.17 9.98 3.33
CA ILE A 84 -0.71 10.91 2.29
C ILE A 84 0.80 11.09 2.35
N ASP A 85 1.39 11.30 3.53
CA ASP A 85 2.84 11.43 3.70
C ASP A 85 3.56 10.17 3.23
N THR A 86 3.04 8.99 3.59
CA THR A 86 3.60 7.71 3.14
C THR A 86 3.52 7.56 1.61
N LEU A 87 2.41 7.95 0.99
CA LEU A 87 2.28 7.93 -0.47
C LEU A 87 3.20 8.95 -1.14
N ALA A 88 3.32 10.16 -0.60
CA ALA A 88 4.19 11.20 -1.12
C ALA A 88 5.67 10.77 -1.10
N GLU A 89 6.12 10.13 -0.02
CA GLU A 89 7.45 9.52 0.07
C GLU A 89 7.65 8.45 -1.02
N LEU A 90 6.67 7.57 -1.22
CA LEU A 90 6.73 6.55 -2.27
C LEU A 90 6.74 7.15 -3.68
N PHE A 91 5.93 8.18 -3.93
CA PHE A 91 5.87 8.87 -5.22
C PHE A 91 7.20 9.55 -5.53
N ALA A 92 7.88 10.10 -4.52
CA ALA A 92 9.22 10.66 -4.67
C ALA A 92 10.28 9.61 -5.02
N MET A 93 10.14 8.37 -4.53
CA MET A 93 11.10 7.29 -4.77
C MET A 93 10.86 6.51 -6.08
N HIS A 94 9.60 6.30 -6.46
CA HIS A 94 9.21 5.39 -7.54
C HIS A 94 8.50 6.08 -8.70
N GLY A 95 8.10 7.34 -8.53
CA GLY A 95 7.08 7.99 -9.36
C GLY A 95 5.67 7.67 -8.89
N ALA A 96 4.71 8.48 -9.32
CA ALA A 96 3.30 8.24 -9.03
C ALA A 96 2.77 7.06 -9.88
N PRO A 97 2.00 6.14 -9.29
CA PRO A 97 1.33 5.09 -10.06
C PRO A 97 0.20 5.68 -10.90
N LYS A 98 -0.25 4.96 -11.92
CA LYS A 98 -1.46 5.38 -12.66
C LYS A 98 -2.70 5.25 -11.79
N ARG A 99 -2.79 4.15 -11.03
CA ARG A 99 -3.99 3.77 -10.29
C ARG A 99 -3.66 3.27 -8.89
N ILE A 100 -4.56 3.53 -7.94
CA ILE A 100 -4.51 2.96 -6.59
C ILE A 100 -5.78 2.16 -6.34
N ARG A 101 -5.62 0.87 -6.05
CA ARG A 101 -6.73 -0.01 -5.67
C ARG A 101 -6.91 0.00 -4.16
N CYS A 102 -8.15 0.23 -3.75
CA CYS A 102 -8.48 0.40 -2.36
C CYS A 102 -9.80 -0.30 -1.99
N ASP A 103 -9.90 -0.72 -0.73
CA ASP A 103 -11.20 -1.06 -0.15
C ASP A 103 -12.01 0.17 0.26
N ASN A 104 -13.28 -0.05 0.63
CA ASN A 104 -14.18 1.04 1.03
C ASN A 104 -14.11 1.36 2.54
N GLY A 105 -12.95 1.17 3.17
CA GLY A 105 -12.74 1.57 4.56
C GLY A 105 -12.92 3.08 4.74
N PRO A 106 -13.51 3.53 5.86
CA PRO A 106 -13.70 4.96 6.13
C PRO A 106 -12.38 5.74 6.18
N GLU A 107 -11.27 5.07 6.50
CA GLU A 107 -9.93 5.64 6.47
C GLU A 107 -9.50 6.03 5.05
N PHE A 108 -9.98 5.29 4.04
CA PHE A 108 -9.58 5.43 2.65
C PHE A 108 -10.50 6.33 1.81
N ILE A 109 -11.76 6.48 2.24
CA ILE A 109 -12.73 7.38 1.62
C ILE A 109 -12.64 8.79 2.23
N SER A 110 -11.57 9.08 2.98
CA SER A 110 -11.39 10.44 3.50
C SER A 110 -11.32 11.44 2.33
N CYS A 111 -12.03 12.56 2.46
CA CYS A 111 -12.05 13.61 1.45
C CYS A 111 -10.63 14.12 1.15
N ALA A 112 -9.76 14.13 2.17
CA ALA A 112 -8.37 14.53 2.05
C ALA A 112 -7.57 13.65 1.09
N ILE A 113 -7.62 12.32 1.25
CA ILE A 113 -6.88 11.39 0.37
C ILE A 113 -7.42 11.49 -1.06
N LYS A 114 -8.75 11.51 -1.22
CA LYS A 114 -9.36 11.61 -2.55
C LYS A 114 -8.95 12.90 -3.26
N THR A 115 -9.09 14.05 -2.59
CA THR A 115 -8.73 15.36 -3.15
C THR A 115 -7.25 15.40 -3.52
N TRP A 116 -6.38 14.85 -2.67
CA TRP A 116 -4.94 14.81 -2.93
C TRP A 116 -4.58 13.94 -4.14
N LEU A 117 -5.19 12.76 -4.27
CA LEU A 117 -4.98 11.87 -5.42
C LEU A 117 -5.53 12.47 -6.72
N ASP A 118 -6.70 13.10 -6.66
CA ASP A 118 -7.31 13.80 -7.80
C ASP A 118 -6.40 14.95 -8.28
N LEU A 119 -5.77 15.70 -7.37
CA LEU A 119 -4.81 16.78 -7.70
C LEU A 119 -3.54 16.27 -8.38
N ILE A 120 -3.07 15.07 -8.03
CA ILE A 120 -1.87 14.46 -8.63
C ILE A 120 -2.22 13.73 -9.93
N GLY A 121 -3.50 13.48 -10.20
CA GLY A 121 -3.98 12.76 -11.38
C GLY A 121 -3.86 11.24 -11.24
N VAL A 122 -3.86 10.71 -10.00
CA VAL A 122 -3.85 9.27 -9.75
C VAL A 122 -5.29 8.77 -9.61
N GLU A 123 -5.67 7.82 -10.44
CA GLU A 123 -7.03 7.26 -10.43
C GLU A 123 -7.23 6.29 -9.25
N VAL A 124 -8.34 6.42 -8.52
CA VAL A 124 -8.65 5.54 -7.38
C VAL A 124 -9.67 4.47 -7.78
N LEU A 125 -9.22 3.22 -7.78
CA LEU A 125 -10.03 2.03 -8.03
C LEU A 125 -10.66 1.54 -6.73
N TYR A 126 -11.85 2.05 -6.41
CA TYR A 126 -12.66 1.52 -5.30
C TYR A 126 -13.28 0.18 -5.68
N ILE A 127 -12.94 -0.88 -4.94
CA ILE A 127 -13.58 -2.20 -5.09
C ILE A 127 -15.02 -2.15 -4.60
N GLU A 128 -15.84 -3.09 -5.05
CA GLU A 128 -17.22 -3.24 -4.61
C GLU A 128 -17.34 -3.46 -3.08
N PRO A 129 -18.30 -2.78 -2.43
CA PRO A 129 -18.56 -2.97 -1.01
C PRO A 129 -18.86 -4.43 -0.64
N GLY A 130 -18.04 -5.00 0.24
CA GLY A 130 -18.24 -6.38 0.70
C GLY A 130 -17.58 -7.44 -0.18
N SER A 131 -16.77 -7.02 -1.16
CA SER A 131 -16.07 -7.93 -2.08
C SER A 131 -14.55 -7.93 -1.85
N PRO A 132 -14.05 -8.40 -0.68
CA PRO A 132 -12.61 -8.32 -0.34
C PRO A 132 -11.69 -9.08 -1.31
N TRP A 133 -12.21 -10.09 -2.00
CA TRP A 133 -11.48 -10.84 -3.04
C TRP A 133 -11.07 -9.97 -4.24
N GLN A 134 -11.74 -8.84 -4.45
CA GLN A 134 -11.39 -7.88 -5.50
C GLN A 134 -10.07 -7.13 -5.20
N ASN A 135 -9.63 -7.12 -3.94
CA ASN A 135 -8.28 -6.72 -3.52
C ASN A 135 -7.43 -7.93 -3.09
N GLY A 136 -7.52 -9.03 -3.86
CA GLY A 136 -6.95 -10.33 -3.49
C GLY A 136 -5.44 -10.29 -3.23
N LEU A 137 -4.68 -9.45 -3.95
CA LEU A 137 -3.24 -9.37 -3.72
C LEU A 137 -2.90 -8.81 -2.34
N CYS A 138 -3.49 -7.67 -1.97
CA CYS A 138 -3.20 -7.08 -0.67
C CYS A 138 -3.73 -7.96 0.46
N LYS A 139 -4.88 -8.63 0.27
CA LYS A 139 -5.39 -9.61 1.24
C LYS A 139 -4.45 -10.82 1.40
N SER A 140 -3.90 -11.35 0.31
CA SER A 140 -2.92 -12.44 0.37
C SER A 140 -1.62 -12.01 1.06
N PHE A 141 -1.12 -10.82 0.74
CA PHE A 141 0.01 -10.21 1.43
C PHE A 141 -0.25 -10.07 2.93
N ASN A 142 -1.44 -9.59 3.29
CA ASN A 142 -1.84 -9.39 4.68
C ASN A 142 -1.96 -10.70 5.46
N SER A 143 -2.48 -11.77 4.85
CA SER A 143 -2.48 -13.10 5.47
C SER A 143 -1.06 -13.55 5.77
N ARG A 144 -0.14 -13.42 4.82
CA ARG A 144 1.27 -13.81 5.02
C ARG A 144 1.95 -12.99 6.11
N LEU A 145 1.76 -11.67 6.12
CA LEU A 145 2.28 -10.83 7.19
C LEU A 145 1.75 -11.25 8.57
N ARG A 146 0.51 -11.75 8.64
CA ARG A 146 -0.03 -12.30 9.89
C ARG A 146 0.62 -13.63 10.25
N ASP A 147 0.54 -14.60 9.34
CA ASP A 147 0.90 -15.99 9.61
C ASP A 147 2.39 -16.17 9.85
N GLU A 148 3.22 -15.41 9.14
CA GLU A 148 4.68 -15.55 9.19
C GLU A 148 5.33 -14.60 10.19
N TYR A 149 4.66 -13.52 10.56
CA TYR A 149 5.28 -12.47 11.35
C TYR A 149 4.46 -12.10 12.58
N LEU A 150 3.23 -11.60 12.43
CA LEU A 150 2.45 -11.12 13.59
C LEU A 150 2.05 -12.23 14.56
N HIS A 151 1.87 -13.47 14.08
CA HIS A 151 1.56 -14.62 14.95
C HIS A 151 2.80 -15.28 15.56
N GLN A 152 4.00 -15.03 15.00
CA GLN A 152 5.24 -15.66 15.44
C GLN A 152 6.11 -14.72 16.29
N THR A 153 5.75 -13.44 16.38
CA THR A 153 6.58 -12.41 17.00
C THR A 153 5.80 -11.60 18.03
N ASP A 154 6.30 -11.56 19.26
CA ASP A 154 5.79 -10.64 20.26
C ASP A 154 6.18 -9.19 19.92
N LEU A 155 5.20 -8.31 19.83
CA LEU A 155 5.42 -6.89 19.63
C LEU A 155 5.55 -6.21 21.00
N LEU A 156 6.77 -5.86 21.38
CA LEU A 156 7.07 -5.30 22.70
C LEU A 156 6.59 -3.85 22.83
N SER A 157 6.75 -3.08 21.75
CA SER A 157 6.40 -1.67 21.69
C SER A 157 6.06 -1.25 20.26
N LEU A 158 5.61 0.01 20.09
CA LEU A 158 5.39 0.58 18.76
C LEU A 158 6.69 0.65 17.95
N GLU A 159 7.80 0.99 18.59
CA GLU A 159 9.09 1.12 17.91
C GLU A 159 9.66 -0.24 17.52
N ASP A 160 9.53 -1.23 18.40
CA ASP A 160 9.85 -2.61 18.11
C ASP A 160 9.04 -3.12 16.90
N ALA A 161 7.73 -2.85 16.86
CA ALA A 161 6.88 -3.19 15.73
C ALA A 161 7.32 -2.53 14.41
N ARG A 162 7.83 -1.29 14.44
CA ARG A 162 8.35 -0.59 13.25
C ARG A 162 9.65 -1.20 12.74
N ILE A 163 10.59 -1.48 13.63
CA ILE A 163 11.89 -2.07 13.29
C ILE A 163 11.66 -3.43 12.65
N LYS A 164 10.89 -4.29 13.31
CA LYS A 164 10.61 -5.64 12.84
C LYS A 164 9.78 -5.66 11.56
N ALA A 165 8.79 -4.77 11.41
CA ALA A 165 8.04 -4.64 10.14
C ALA A 165 8.94 -4.22 8.96
N ARG A 166 9.90 -3.32 9.20
CA ARG A 166 10.89 -2.92 8.19
C ARG A 166 11.78 -4.11 7.81
N ALA A 167 12.31 -4.83 8.79
CA ALA A 167 13.14 -6.01 8.57
C ALA A 167 12.39 -7.07 7.77
N TRP A 168 11.14 -7.37 8.15
CA TRP A 168 10.29 -8.31 7.42
C TRP A 168 10.01 -7.85 5.99
N ARG A 169 9.74 -6.55 5.76
CA ARG A 169 9.56 -6.01 4.40
C ARG A 169 10.80 -6.23 3.52
N GLU A 170 11.98 -5.98 4.09
CA GLU A 170 13.24 -6.17 3.37
C GLU A 170 13.49 -7.64 3.03
N ASP A 171 13.28 -8.54 3.98
CA ASP A 171 13.38 -9.98 3.78
C ASP A 171 12.36 -10.48 2.73
N PHE A 172 11.09 -10.08 2.89
CA PHE A 172 10.02 -10.37 1.95
C PHE A 172 10.44 -9.97 0.53
N ASN A 173 10.94 -8.75 0.34
CA ASN A 173 11.32 -8.26 -0.97
C ASN A 173 12.55 -8.97 -1.55
N HIS A 174 13.62 -9.20 -0.78
CA HIS A 174 14.93 -9.59 -1.32
C HIS A 174 15.22 -11.09 -1.27
N ASN A 175 14.72 -11.79 -0.26
CA ASN A 175 15.16 -13.17 0.01
C ASN A 175 14.12 -14.21 -0.41
N ARG A 176 12.87 -13.81 -0.65
CA ARG A 176 11.79 -14.77 -0.89
C ARG A 176 11.54 -15.07 -2.38
N PRO A 177 11.65 -16.34 -2.81
CA PRO A 177 11.23 -16.75 -4.14
C PRO A 177 9.71 -16.77 -4.23
N HIS A 178 9.13 -16.11 -5.23
CA HIS A 178 7.68 -16.11 -5.44
C HIS A 178 7.28 -17.12 -6.51
N SER A 179 6.43 -18.08 -6.13
CA SER A 179 5.92 -19.11 -7.05
C SER A 179 5.17 -18.52 -8.26
N SER A 180 4.47 -17.38 -8.09
CA SER A 180 3.83 -16.64 -9.19
C SER A 180 4.80 -15.88 -10.10
N LEU A 181 6.09 -15.82 -9.75
CA LEU A 181 7.18 -15.20 -10.52
C LEU A 181 8.24 -16.23 -10.94
N GLY A 182 7.88 -17.53 -10.97
CA GLY A 182 8.80 -18.60 -11.34
C GLY A 182 9.91 -18.86 -10.31
N TYR A 183 9.62 -18.65 -9.02
CA TYR A 183 10.58 -18.78 -7.91
C TYR A 183 11.74 -17.77 -7.93
N LEU A 184 11.60 -16.65 -8.65
CA LEU A 184 12.54 -15.54 -8.55
C LEU A 184 12.21 -14.63 -7.36
N THR A 185 13.24 -14.02 -6.77
CA THR A 185 13.09 -12.89 -5.83
C THR A 185 12.67 -11.63 -6.61
N ARG A 186 11.91 -10.71 -5.99
CA ARG A 186 11.31 -9.57 -6.71
C ARG A 186 12.31 -8.58 -7.33
N PRO A 187 13.45 -8.26 -6.67
CA PRO A 187 14.54 -7.54 -7.32
C PRO A 187 15.10 -8.30 -8.54
N SER A 188 15.12 -9.64 -8.49
CA SER A 188 15.62 -10.48 -9.59
C SER A 188 14.64 -10.58 -10.75
N SER A 189 13.32 -10.57 -10.51
CA SER A 189 12.34 -10.42 -11.60
C SER A 189 12.40 -9.03 -12.24
N ARG A 190 12.73 -7.99 -11.47
CA ARG A 190 13.02 -6.64 -11.98
C ARG A 190 14.20 -6.63 -12.96
N ALA A 191 15.28 -7.35 -12.64
CA ALA A 191 16.43 -7.52 -13.53
C ALA A 191 16.11 -8.42 -14.74
N ALA A 192 15.34 -9.50 -14.55
CA ALA A 192 14.98 -10.43 -15.61
C ALA A 192 14.01 -9.82 -16.64
N VAL A 193 13.09 -8.93 -16.22
CA VAL A 193 12.18 -8.22 -17.13
C VAL A 193 12.88 -7.05 -17.85
N LEU A 194 13.92 -6.47 -17.25
CA LEU A 194 14.75 -5.43 -17.87
C LEU A 194 15.80 -5.97 -18.84
N LEU A 195 16.06 -7.29 -18.84
CA LEU A 195 16.79 -7.93 -19.93
C LEU A 195 15.78 -8.26 -21.03
N PRO A 196 15.86 -7.62 -22.20
CA PRO A 196 15.17 -8.16 -23.37
C PRO A 196 15.66 -9.60 -23.54
N LEU A 197 14.76 -10.53 -23.85
CA LEU A 197 15.12 -11.80 -24.47
C LEU A 197 15.73 -11.51 -25.85
N GLN A 198 16.95 -10.98 -25.87
CA GLN A 198 17.79 -10.93 -27.06
C GLN A 198 18.93 -11.90 -26.84
N SER A 199 18.68 -13.10 -27.36
CA SER A 199 19.66 -14.06 -27.87
C SER A 199 20.91 -14.31 -27.02
N LEU A 200 20.96 -15.52 -26.46
CA LEU A 200 22.20 -16.31 -26.46
C LEU A 200 22.69 -16.47 -27.91
N ARG A 201 23.39 -15.47 -28.44
CA ARG A 201 24.31 -15.59 -29.57
C ARG A 201 25.51 -14.69 -29.32
N SER A 202 26.60 -15.36 -28.97
CA SER A 202 27.99 -14.99 -29.29
C SER A 202 28.13 -13.65 -30.03
N PHE A 203 28.75 -12.64 -29.40
CA PHE A 203 29.78 -11.89 -30.10
C PHE A 203 30.77 -11.19 -29.16
N ARG A 204 32.00 -11.18 -29.65
CA ARG A 204 33.25 -10.76 -29.02
C ARG A 204 33.26 -9.28 -28.60
N SER A 205 34.10 -9.04 -27.61
CA SER A 205 34.65 -7.75 -27.19
C SER A 205 35.06 -6.85 -28.36
N SER A 206 34.62 -5.60 -28.34
CA SER A 206 35.39 -4.46 -28.83
C SER A 206 34.86 -3.19 -28.15
N SER A 207 35.77 -2.51 -27.46
CA SER A 207 35.56 -1.24 -26.79
C SER A 207 35.20 -0.15 -27.79
N THR A 208 34.33 0.78 -27.38
CA THR A 208 34.53 2.23 -27.52
C THR A 208 33.45 2.93 -26.69
N ALA A 209 33.91 3.74 -25.74
CA ALA A 209 33.07 4.56 -24.87
C ALA A 209 32.85 5.92 -25.53
N THR A 210 31.63 6.46 -25.47
CA THR A 210 31.36 7.92 -25.37
C THR A 210 29.94 8.13 -24.78
N PRO A 211 29.74 9.07 -23.84
CA PRO A 211 28.50 9.22 -23.08
C PRO A 211 27.56 10.27 -23.69
N LEU A 212 26.30 10.29 -23.22
CA LEU A 212 25.30 11.39 -23.12
C LEU A 212 23.92 10.68 -22.94
N ASN A 213 22.94 11.13 -22.16
CA ASN A 213 22.57 12.47 -21.78
C ASN A 213 21.80 12.47 -20.44
N ARG A 214 21.85 13.62 -19.80
CA ARG A 214 21.67 13.89 -18.39
C ARG A 214 20.27 14.49 -18.16
N TYR A 215 19.31 13.69 -17.70
CA TYR A 215 18.09 14.24 -17.09
C TYR A 215 18.39 14.55 -15.62
N LEU A 216 18.85 15.77 -15.39
CA LEU A 216 18.95 16.38 -14.06
C LEU A 216 17.54 16.65 -13.53
N PHE A 217 16.99 15.73 -12.75
CA PHE A 217 16.01 16.09 -11.75
C PHE A 217 16.76 16.55 -10.49
N PRO A 218 16.48 17.74 -9.96
CA PRO A 218 17.15 18.22 -8.76
C PRO A 218 16.83 17.28 -7.59
N LYS A 219 17.88 16.84 -6.89
CA LYS A 219 17.75 16.10 -5.64
C LYS A 219 16.98 16.97 -4.64
N PRO A 220 15.86 16.52 -4.05
CA PRO A 220 15.29 17.24 -2.93
C PRO A 220 16.14 16.94 -1.70
N ILE A 221 16.84 17.97 -1.25
CA ILE A 221 17.34 18.11 0.11
C ILE A 221 16.14 17.94 1.05
N PHE A 222 16.31 17.14 2.10
CA PHE A 222 15.34 16.96 3.18
C PHE A 222 14.76 18.31 3.63
N HIS A 223 13.50 18.58 3.26
CA HIS A 223 12.65 19.56 3.94
C HIS A 223 11.17 19.24 3.68
N ASN A 224 10.50 18.72 4.70
CA ASN A 224 9.08 18.32 4.75
C ASN A 224 8.08 19.50 4.67
N ALA A 225 8.48 20.64 4.10
CA ALA A 225 7.71 21.88 4.13
C ALA A 225 6.88 22.15 2.86
N TRP A 226 7.26 21.57 1.72
CA TRP A 226 6.62 21.89 0.44
C TRP A 226 5.22 21.25 0.31
N TYR A 227 5.05 19.99 0.71
CA TYR A 227 3.76 19.29 0.65
C TYR A 227 2.73 19.80 1.68
N ARG A 228 3.18 20.26 2.86
CA ARG A 228 2.30 20.87 3.88
C ARG A 228 1.64 22.17 3.39
N LYS A 229 2.32 22.95 2.55
CA LYS A 229 1.77 24.19 1.98
C LYS A 229 0.65 23.95 0.98
N LEU A 230 0.64 22.81 0.28
CA LEU A 230 -0.46 22.43 -0.61
C LEU A 230 -1.67 21.88 0.19
N GLY A 231 -1.44 21.21 1.31
CA GLY A 231 -2.51 20.65 2.17
C GLY A 231 -3.22 21.65 3.09
N GLN A 232 -2.56 22.73 3.53
CA GLN A 232 -3.17 23.72 4.44
C GLN A 232 -4.10 24.74 3.75
N ALA A 233 -4.16 24.77 2.42
CA ALA A 233 -4.95 25.74 1.68
C ALA A 233 -6.42 25.34 1.44
N ILE A 234 -6.89 24.17 1.92
CA ILE A 234 -8.21 23.64 1.55
C ILE A 234 -9.07 23.33 2.78
N CYS A 235 -9.74 24.39 3.25
CA CYS A 235 -11.08 24.43 3.86
C CYS A 235 -11.39 23.54 5.09
N PHE A 236 -11.31 24.14 6.27
CA PHE A 236 -12.37 24.04 7.28
C PHE A 236 -13.37 25.20 7.06
N PRO A 237 -14.68 24.93 7.06
CA PRO A 237 -15.62 25.82 7.73
C PRO A 237 -16.30 25.09 8.89
N ARG A 238 -16.58 25.89 9.93
CA ARG A 238 -17.25 25.53 11.18
C ARG A 238 -18.67 25.02 10.96
#